data_AF-A0A6G1JYJ1-F1
#
_entry.id   AF-A0A6G1JYJ1-F1
#
_cell.length_a   1.000
_cell.length_b   1.000
_cell.length_c   1.000
_cell.angle_alpha   90.00
_cell.angle_beta   90.00
_cell.angle_gamma   90.00
#
_symmetry.space_group_name_H-M   'P 1'
#
loop_
_entity.id
_entity.type
_entity.pdbx_description
1 polymer ?
#
loop_
_entity_poly.entity_id
_entity_poly.type
_entity_poly.pdbx_seq_one_letter_code
_entity_poly.pdbx_strand_id
1 'polypeptide(L)'
;MTRQRKMAHSVDITDATTTTTTTTNSEEKEEEDDDDDTSAKSKESHRSEGKPDRSKEKDSCIPPDVIFSFGPNGTCFYKLGHLWNFCLSTDTIKHVDSSNVRELFAAAVTEDGGFFMAYEDKNKIPVWQWVKGQAAQLNANHCNLFPLLSQHKAAPSLKLTTLTFGPFGSYFTRVDREINYSSSLSPSLVEEIQEKKLAANTINKERVYPAQVALGAGGAWAVIWSDESWSWSAGLNHRLMGYLRSEEPKEDAGQAPVFIALSPHNEDEFFLVLKNGHLLYSLRELSMESTQKLNRLSLGYMQSRAKKDGTTFFHQQSVGNVTKSITITPDTDFPVGFEKKHSPFERAEVRVDRPPVAVMRYKTMETWRRFQSSPFSRRENLVAMSTAGLCTATACRSVGLSKCDDGYSSSWRGCWHWSWLLGSGKQNEELKTMADWIRNFTMYSMAELCT
;
A
#
# COMPACT_ATOMS: atom_id res chain seq x y z
N MET A 1 -64.42 -1.40 -17.04
CA MET A 1 -63.24 -1.34 -17.94
C MET A 1 -62.01 -1.16 -17.05
N THR A 2 -61.51 -2.18 -16.34
CA THR A 2 -60.55 -3.23 -16.78
C THR A 2 -59.30 -2.60 -17.43
N ARG A 3 -58.05 -2.80 -16.98
CA ARG A 3 -57.40 -4.09 -16.66
C ARG A 3 -56.07 -3.85 -15.91
N GLN A 4 -55.83 -4.61 -14.83
CA GLN A 4 -54.50 -4.91 -14.29
C GLN A 4 -53.72 -5.82 -15.24
N ARG A 5 -52.38 -5.71 -15.27
CA ARG A 5 -51.49 -6.69 -15.90
C ARG A 5 -50.40 -7.12 -14.91
N LYS A 6 -50.63 -8.27 -14.27
CA LYS A 6 -49.60 -9.16 -13.71
C LYS A 6 -48.83 -9.78 -14.88
N MET A 7 -47.51 -9.85 -14.79
CA MET A 7 -46.72 -10.86 -15.48
C MET A 7 -45.93 -11.61 -14.41
N ALA A 8 -46.34 -12.85 -14.19
CA ALA A 8 -45.59 -13.86 -13.48
C ALA A 8 -44.71 -14.57 -14.52
N HIS A 9 -43.43 -14.75 -14.22
CA HIS A 9 -42.64 -15.81 -14.84
C HIS A 9 -42.36 -16.84 -13.75
N SER A 10 -43.08 -17.97 -13.81
CA SER A 10 -42.69 -19.21 -13.17
C SER A 10 -41.59 -19.83 -14.03
N VAL A 11 -40.49 -20.19 -13.39
CA VAL A 11 -39.49 -21.10 -13.97
C VAL A 11 -39.64 -22.39 -13.19
N ASP A 12 -40.13 -23.42 -13.89
CA ASP A 12 -40.16 -24.79 -13.43
C ASP A 12 -38.72 -25.29 -13.22
N ILE A 13 -38.40 -25.66 -11.98
CA ILE A 13 -37.22 -26.45 -11.65
C ILE A 13 -37.72 -27.88 -11.53
N THR A 14 -37.44 -28.69 -12.55
CA THR A 14 -37.63 -30.14 -12.50
C THR A 14 -36.48 -30.77 -11.73
N ASP A 15 -36.83 -31.44 -10.63
CA ASP A 15 -35.96 -32.29 -9.82
C ASP A 15 -35.35 -33.43 -10.66
N ALA A 16 -34.01 -33.53 -10.61
CA ALA A 16 -33.28 -34.73 -11.02
C ALA A 16 -32.51 -35.26 -9.81
N THR A 17 -33.20 -36.07 -9.01
CA THR A 17 -32.65 -36.85 -7.91
C THR A 17 -31.75 -37.95 -8.49
N THR A 18 -30.43 -37.80 -8.35
CA THR A 18 -29.49 -38.91 -8.61
C THR A 18 -29.04 -39.46 -7.25
N THR A 19 -29.63 -40.60 -6.89
CA THR A 19 -29.29 -41.39 -5.71
C THR A 19 -28.01 -42.18 -5.99
N THR A 20 -26.90 -41.84 -5.33
CA THR A 20 -25.70 -42.67 -5.31
C THR A 20 -25.66 -43.42 -3.99
N THR A 21 -25.97 -44.71 -4.06
CA THR A 21 -25.92 -45.67 -2.96
C THR A 21 -24.46 -46.08 -2.74
N THR A 22 -23.87 -45.71 -1.60
CA THR A 22 -22.55 -46.21 -1.17
C THR A 22 -22.77 -47.31 -0.14
N THR A 23 -22.46 -48.54 -0.56
CA THR A 23 -22.51 -49.75 0.26
C THR A 23 -21.39 -49.74 1.29
N THR A 24 -21.76 -49.69 2.57
CA THR A 24 -20.89 -49.96 3.71
C THR A 24 -20.73 -51.48 3.88
N ASN A 25 -19.53 -51.99 3.67
CA ASN A 25 -19.13 -53.31 4.15
C ASN A 25 -18.40 -53.14 5.48
N SER A 26 -19.08 -53.61 6.52
CA SER A 26 -18.55 -53.95 7.83
C SER A 26 -17.91 -55.32 7.78
N GLU A 27 -16.61 -55.41 8.08
CA GLU A 27 -15.97 -56.66 8.50
C GLU A 27 -15.38 -56.47 9.90
N GLU A 28 -15.92 -57.26 10.81
CA GLU A 28 -15.43 -57.53 12.15
C GLU A 28 -14.13 -58.33 12.05
N LYS A 29 -13.16 -58.03 12.94
CA LYS A 29 -12.18 -59.03 13.38
C LYS A 29 -11.62 -58.69 14.77
N GLU A 30 -12.13 -59.47 15.72
CA GLU A 30 -11.54 -60.10 16.89
C GLU A 30 -10.19 -59.60 17.44
N GLU A 31 -10.27 -59.17 18.70
CA GLU A 31 -9.46 -59.58 19.87
C GLU A 31 -8.12 -60.29 19.63
N GLU A 32 -7.06 -59.75 20.23
CA GLU A 32 -6.13 -60.55 21.04
C GLU A 32 -5.45 -59.65 22.10
N ASP A 33 -5.60 -60.12 23.34
CA ASP A 33 -4.92 -59.66 24.55
C ASP A 33 -3.41 -59.90 24.44
N ASP A 34 -2.61 -58.99 25.00
CA ASP A 34 -1.34 -59.38 25.62
C ASP A 34 -0.94 -58.35 26.69
N ASP A 35 -1.03 -58.83 27.92
CA ASP A 35 -0.43 -58.26 29.13
C ASP A 35 1.10 -58.21 28.99
N ASP A 36 1.72 -57.06 29.24
CA ASP A 36 3.06 -57.09 29.84
C ASP A 36 3.26 -55.94 30.85
N ASP A 37 3.21 -56.38 32.09
CA ASP A 37 3.48 -55.66 33.31
C ASP A 37 5.00 -55.59 33.54
N THR A 38 5.59 -54.42 33.34
CA THR A 38 6.94 -54.13 33.87
C THR A 38 6.99 -52.84 34.66
N SER A 39 6.63 -52.98 35.94
CA SER A 39 7.10 -52.12 37.00
C SER A 39 8.64 -52.12 37.10
N ALA A 40 9.27 -50.94 37.06
CA ALA A 40 10.50 -50.66 37.83
C ALA A 40 10.94 -49.19 37.75
N LYS A 41 11.04 -48.61 38.95
CA LYS A 41 12.02 -47.58 39.39
C LYS A 41 11.81 -46.15 38.88
N SER A 42 11.01 -45.47 39.68
CA SER A 42 11.18 -44.07 40.09
C SER A 42 12.66 -43.70 40.28
N LYS A 43 13.21 -42.93 39.34
CA LYS A 43 14.34 -42.02 39.58
C LYS A 43 13.80 -40.61 39.60
N GLU A 44 13.78 -40.07 40.81
CA GLU A 44 13.49 -38.69 41.15
C GLU A 44 14.57 -37.79 40.51
N SER A 45 14.35 -37.39 39.25
CA SER A 45 15.19 -36.38 38.59
C SER A 45 14.67 -35.01 38.99
N HIS A 46 15.51 -34.22 39.63
CA HIS A 46 15.32 -32.79 39.86
C HIS A 46 14.80 -32.11 38.58
N ARG A 47 13.49 -31.85 38.58
CA ARG A 47 12.78 -31.10 37.56
C ARG A 47 13.17 -29.65 37.77
N SER A 48 14.31 -29.25 37.22
CA SER A 48 14.62 -27.83 37.03
C SER A 48 13.48 -27.26 36.21
N GLU A 49 12.75 -26.32 36.78
CA GLU A 49 11.76 -25.50 36.09
C GLU A 49 12.45 -24.80 34.92
N GLY A 50 12.46 -25.49 33.78
CA GLY A 50 12.92 -24.94 32.51
C GLY A 50 11.98 -23.80 32.20
N LYS A 51 12.48 -22.56 32.37
CA LYS A 51 11.86 -21.38 31.78
C LYS A 51 11.49 -21.77 30.34
N PRO A 52 10.23 -21.61 29.91
CA PRO A 52 9.85 -21.90 28.54
C PRO A 52 10.81 -21.13 27.66
N ASP A 53 11.63 -21.86 26.93
CA ASP A 53 12.54 -21.32 25.94
C ASP A 53 11.63 -20.67 24.91
N ARG A 54 11.43 -19.35 25.04
CA ARG A 54 10.83 -18.47 24.03
C ARG A 54 11.77 -18.44 22.83
N SER A 55 11.99 -19.62 22.27
CA SER A 55 12.78 -19.93 21.12
C SER A 55 12.12 -19.18 19.98
N LYS A 56 12.60 -17.94 19.83
CA LYS A 56 12.44 -17.02 18.70
C LYS A 56 11.46 -17.58 17.71
N GLU A 57 10.19 -17.34 17.99
CA GLU A 57 9.09 -17.40 17.04
C GLU A 57 9.66 -16.72 15.80
N LYS A 58 10.07 -17.54 14.83
CA LYS A 58 10.66 -17.03 13.61
C LYS A 58 9.43 -16.47 12.91
N ASP A 59 9.14 -15.20 13.20
CA ASP A 59 8.46 -14.28 12.32
C ASP A 59 9.28 -14.33 11.03
N SER A 60 9.05 -15.38 10.24
CA SER A 60 9.67 -15.60 8.95
C SER A 60 8.97 -14.63 8.03
N CYS A 61 9.32 -13.36 8.22
CA CYS A 61 8.99 -12.27 7.34
C CYS A 61 9.80 -12.51 6.07
N ILE A 62 9.33 -13.48 5.29
CA ILE A 62 9.72 -13.67 3.91
C ILE A 62 9.36 -12.33 3.25
N PRO A 63 10.33 -11.65 2.62
CA PRO A 63 10.06 -10.42 1.89
C PRO A 63 8.87 -10.66 0.95
N PRO A 64 7.99 -9.67 0.74
CA PRO A 64 6.86 -9.87 -0.15
C PRO A 64 7.39 -10.19 -1.55
N ASP A 65 7.21 -11.45 -1.95
CA ASP A 65 7.54 -11.93 -3.29
C ASP A 65 6.69 -11.19 -4.33
N VAL A 66 5.55 -10.64 -3.91
CA VAL A 66 4.64 -9.87 -4.74
C VAL A 66 4.33 -8.52 -4.11
N ILE A 67 4.44 -7.46 -4.91
CA ILE A 67 3.90 -6.14 -4.61
C ILE A 67 3.10 -5.72 -5.84
N PHE A 68 1.90 -5.21 -5.66
CA PHE A 68 1.09 -4.66 -6.73
C PHE A 68 0.36 -3.42 -6.20
N SER A 69 0.37 -2.34 -6.97
CA SER A 69 -0.39 -1.13 -6.65
C SER A 69 -1.02 -0.58 -7.91
N PHE A 70 -2.32 -0.34 -7.84
CA PHE A 70 -3.03 0.43 -8.86
C PHE A 70 -2.67 1.91 -8.76
N GLY A 71 -2.58 2.56 -9.91
CA GLY A 71 -2.46 4.00 -10.03
C GLY A 71 -3.55 4.56 -10.94
N PRO A 72 -3.65 5.89 -11.06
CA PRO A 72 -4.71 6.52 -11.85
C PRO A 72 -4.56 6.23 -13.34
N ASN A 73 -5.66 6.34 -14.09
CA ASN A 73 -5.69 6.27 -15.56
C ASN A 73 -5.08 4.96 -16.12
N GLY A 74 -5.45 3.81 -15.56
CA GLY A 74 -4.94 2.51 -16.00
C GLY A 74 -3.43 2.31 -15.80
N THR A 75 -2.82 3.04 -14.87
CA THR A 75 -1.41 2.84 -14.50
C THR A 75 -1.29 1.88 -13.33
N CYS A 76 -0.13 1.26 -13.18
CA CYS A 76 0.16 0.41 -12.03
C CYS A 76 1.66 0.29 -11.74
N PHE A 77 1.97 -0.16 -10.54
CA PHE A 77 3.29 -0.67 -10.16
C PHE A 77 3.16 -2.15 -9.83
N TYR A 78 4.15 -2.95 -10.21
CA TYR A 78 4.23 -4.32 -9.73
C TYR A 78 5.66 -4.80 -9.53
N LYS A 79 5.82 -5.74 -8.59
CA LYS A 79 6.98 -6.57 -8.33
C LYS A 79 6.50 -8.02 -8.28
N LEU A 80 7.13 -8.89 -9.06
CA LEU A 80 6.91 -10.33 -9.05
C LEU A 80 8.28 -11.02 -8.96
N GLY A 81 8.57 -11.60 -7.78
CA GLY A 81 9.90 -12.08 -7.42
C GLY A 81 10.90 -10.91 -7.32
N HIS A 82 12.00 -11.01 -8.07
CA HIS A 82 13.04 -9.97 -8.15
C HIS A 82 12.77 -8.92 -9.24
N LEU A 83 11.81 -9.18 -10.11
CA LEU A 83 11.49 -8.29 -11.22
C LEU A 83 10.40 -7.33 -10.78
N TRP A 84 10.60 -6.05 -11.07
CA TRP A 84 9.61 -5.02 -10.84
C TRP A 84 9.59 -4.06 -12.00
N ASN A 85 8.44 -3.42 -12.21
CA ASN A 85 8.26 -2.48 -13.31
C ASN A 85 7.11 -1.51 -13.01
N PHE A 86 7.18 -0.37 -13.70
CA PHE A 86 6.11 0.60 -13.73
C PHE A 86 5.32 0.48 -15.04
N CYS A 87 4.02 0.66 -14.91
CA CYS A 87 3.10 1.00 -15.99
C CYS A 87 2.63 2.44 -15.81
N LEU A 88 3.52 3.35 -15.39
CA LEU A 88 3.23 4.78 -15.20
C LEU A 88 3.69 5.60 -16.42
N SER A 89 3.21 6.84 -16.52
CA SER A 89 3.81 7.85 -17.39
C SER A 89 5.31 8.00 -17.08
N THR A 90 6.13 8.17 -18.12
CA THR A 90 7.59 8.27 -18.03
C THR A 90 8.09 9.36 -17.10
N ASP A 91 7.29 10.39 -16.84
CA ASP A 91 7.73 11.55 -16.06
C ASP A 91 7.86 11.26 -14.56
N THR A 92 6.94 10.47 -13.98
CA THR A 92 7.04 10.04 -12.57
C THR A 92 8.21 9.08 -12.36
N ILE A 93 8.47 8.20 -13.34
CA ILE A 93 9.49 7.14 -13.25
C ILE A 93 10.91 7.71 -13.30
N LYS A 94 11.16 8.82 -14.00
CA LYS A 94 12.49 9.45 -14.14
C LYS A 94 13.14 9.78 -12.79
N HIS A 95 12.37 9.91 -11.72
CA HIS A 95 12.85 10.24 -10.39
C HIS A 95 13.26 9.02 -9.55
N VAL A 96 12.96 7.79 -10.01
CA VAL A 96 13.33 6.56 -9.33
C VAL A 96 14.66 6.05 -9.90
N ASP A 97 15.73 6.22 -9.15
CA ASP A 97 17.02 5.61 -9.50
C ASP A 97 17.00 4.11 -9.20
N SER A 98 16.44 3.35 -10.14
CA SER A 98 16.38 1.89 -10.10
C SER A 98 17.75 1.24 -9.89
N SER A 99 18.83 1.92 -10.29
CA SER A 99 20.19 1.39 -10.18
C SER A 99 20.67 1.34 -8.73
N ASN A 100 20.07 2.11 -7.81
CA ASN A 100 20.45 2.10 -6.40
C ASN A 100 19.61 1.14 -5.54
N VAL A 101 18.52 0.60 -6.09
CA VAL A 101 17.61 -0.30 -5.36
C VAL A 101 18.22 -1.71 -5.31
N ARG A 102 18.56 -2.20 -4.12
CA ARG A 102 19.03 -3.58 -3.91
C ARG A 102 17.86 -4.52 -3.66
N GLU A 103 16.98 -4.18 -2.74
CA GLU A 103 15.82 -4.99 -2.36
C GLU A 103 14.63 -4.08 -2.08
N LEU A 104 13.51 -4.34 -2.75
CA LEU A 104 12.27 -3.57 -2.58
C LEU A 104 11.32 -4.31 -1.64
N PHE A 105 10.89 -3.65 -0.56
CA PHE A 105 10.02 -4.24 0.46
C PHE A 105 8.58 -3.77 0.37
N ALA A 106 8.35 -2.49 0.09
CA ALA A 106 7.00 -1.96 -0.11
C ALA A 106 7.01 -0.91 -1.22
N ALA A 107 5.91 -0.84 -1.96
CA ALA A 107 5.67 0.21 -2.92
C ALA A 107 4.17 0.42 -3.09
N ALA A 108 3.77 1.68 -3.22
CA ALA A 108 2.37 2.05 -3.41
C ALA A 108 2.27 3.30 -4.27
N VAL A 109 1.29 3.31 -5.17
CA VAL A 109 0.94 4.44 -6.04
C VAL A 109 -0.29 5.10 -5.44
N THR A 110 -0.30 6.42 -5.39
CA THR A 110 -1.41 7.21 -4.84
C THR A 110 -2.39 7.59 -5.93
N GLU A 111 -3.59 8.02 -5.52
CA GLU A 111 -4.67 8.41 -6.43
C GLU A 111 -4.29 9.54 -7.39
N ASP A 112 -3.34 10.40 -7.00
CA ASP A 112 -2.80 11.52 -7.79
C ASP A 112 -1.56 11.14 -8.62
N GLY A 113 -1.22 9.86 -8.66
CA GLY A 113 -0.06 9.33 -9.39
C GLY A 113 1.28 9.62 -8.71
N GLY A 114 1.25 10.02 -7.43
CA GLY A 114 2.41 9.98 -6.56
C GLY A 114 2.81 8.54 -6.26
N PHE A 115 4.02 8.38 -5.76
CA PHE A 115 4.60 7.06 -5.61
C PHE A 115 5.51 6.96 -4.39
N PHE A 116 5.33 5.88 -3.64
CA PHE A 116 6.06 5.56 -2.44
C PHE A 116 6.88 4.28 -2.63
N MET A 117 8.10 4.27 -2.10
CA MET A 117 8.93 3.07 -1.97
C MET A 117 9.59 2.97 -0.61
N ALA A 118 9.66 1.74 -0.10
CA ALA A 118 10.49 1.33 1.02
C ALA A 118 11.46 0.25 0.52
N TYR A 119 12.76 0.56 0.48
CA TYR A 119 13.77 -0.33 -0.10
C TYR A 119 15.09 -0.28 0.67
N GLU A 120 15.91 -1.30 0.46
CA GLU A 120 17.32 -1.31 0.85
C GLU A 120 18.16 -0.86 -0.34
N ASP A 121 19.08 0.09 -0.13
CA ASP A 121 20.03 0.50 -1.16
C ASP A 121 21.19 -0.49 -1.32
N LYS A 122 22.08 -0.24 -2.30
CA LYS A 122 23.28 -1.07 -2.51
C LYS A 122 24.22 -1.14 -1.30
N ASN A 123 24.21 -0.13 -0.44
CA ASN A 123 25.01 -0.04 0.78
C ASN A 123 24.31 -0.65 2.01
N LYS A 124 23.18 -1.34 1.82
CA LYS A 124 22.37 -1.92 2.89
C LYS A 124 21.70 -0.87 3.79
N ILE A 125 21.50 0.33 3.27
CA ILE A 125 20.87 1.43 3.99
C ILE A 125 19.36 1.37 3.71
N PRO A 126 18.51 1.41 4.74
CA PRO A 126 17.08 1.52 4.57
C PRO A 126 16.72 2.90 4.01
N VAL A 127 15.99 2.92 2.90
CA VAL A 127 15.57 4.13 2.20
C VAL A 127 14.06 4.16 2.06
N TRP A 128 13.50 5.31 2.43
CA TRP A 128 12.12 5.70 2.18
C TRP A 128 12.13 6.76 1.09
N GLN A 129 11.53 6.47 -0.05
CA GLN A 129 11.45 7.42 -1.15
C GLN A 129 10.00 7.76 -1.44
N TRP A 130 9.72 9.06 -1.50
CA TRP A 130 8.46 9.60 -1.97
C TRP A 130 8.70 10.43 -3.23
N VAL A 131 8.00 10.08 -4.30
CA VAL A 131 7.95 10.83 -5.54
C VAL A 131 6.58 11.48 -5.63
N LYS A 132 6.55 12.81 -5.71
CA LYS A 132 5.29 13.55 -5.84
C LYS A 132 4.62 13.24 -7.17
N GLY A 133 3.29 13.15 -7.16
CA GLY A 133 2.47 13.01 -8.35
C GLY A 133 2.38 14.30 -9.16
N GLN A 134 1.56 14.29 -10.21
CA GLN A 134 1.31 15.47 -11.03
C GLN A 134 0.49 16.53 -10.29
N ALA A 135 -0.32 16.13 -9.31
CA ALA A 135 -1.00 17.07 -8.43
C ALA A 135 0.03 17.71 -7.49
N ALA A 136 0.26 19.02 -7.64
CA ALA A 136 1.19 19.77 -6.80
C ALA A 136 0.77 19.80 -5.32
N GLN A 137 -0.50 19.51 -5.03
CA GLN A 137 -1.03 19.40 -3.68
C GLN A 137 -0.98 17.93 -3.28
N LEU A 138 -0.05 17.59 -2.38
CA LEU A 138 -0.21 16.39 -1.56
C LEU A 138 -1.59 16.50 -0.92
N ASN A 139 -2.43 15.49 -1.10
CA ASN A 139 -3.63 15.37 -0.29
C ASN A 139 -3.22 15.54 1.17
N ALA A 140 -3.82 16.48 1.90
CA ALA A 140 -3.44 16.82 3.27
C ALA A 140 -3.44 15.57 4.16
N ASN A 141 -4.26 14.58 3.82
CA ASN A 141 -4.33 13.27 4.47
C ASN A 141 -2.99 12.51 4.40
N HIS A 142 -2.21 12.65 3.33
CA HIS A 142 -0.92 11.97 3.16
C HIS A 142 0.23 12.66 3.92
N CYS A 143 0.07 13.92 4.35
CA CYS A 143 1.12 14.68 5.04
C CYS A 143 1.51 14.05 6.38
N ASN A 144 0.60 13.33 7.04
CA ASN A 144 0.86 12.67 8.32
C ASN A 144 1.54 11.30 8.18
N LEU A 145 1.41 10.67 7.00
CA LEU A 145 1.96 9.35 6.74
C LEU A 145 3.50 9.37 6.71
N PHE A 146 4.09 10.34 6.01
CA PHE A 146 5.55 10.36 5.81
C PHE A 146 6.35 10.56 7.11
N PRO A 147 5.99 11.51 8.00
CA PRO A 147 6.64 11.63 9.30
C PRO A 147 6.59 10.33 10.10
N LEU A 148 5.47 9.59 10.05
CA LEU A 148 5.34 8.30 10.72
C LEU A 148 6.31 7.26 10.14
N LEU A 149 6.32 7.08 8.82
CA LEU A 149 7.22 6.12 8.17
C LEU A 149 8.70 6.47 8.40
N SER A 150 9.03 7.76 8.41
CA SER A 150 10.40 8.23 8.62
C SER A 150 10.97 7.96 10.03
N GLN A 151 10.11 7.66 11.01
CA GLN A 151 10.53 7.26 12.35
C GLN A 151 11.13 5.84 12.35
N HIS A 152 10.72 4.99 11.41
CA HIS A 152 11.18 3.61 11.30
C HIS A 152 12.43 3.53 10.42
N LYS A 153 13.59 3.88 10.97
CA LYS A 153 14.87 3.88 10.25
C LYS A 153 15.59 2.53 10.21
N ALA A 154 15.03 1.50 10.83
CA ALA A 154 15.69 0.19 10.91
C ALA A 154 15.33 -0.71 9.72
N ALA A 155 16.32 -1.40 9.15
CA ALA A 155 16.11 -2.32 8.03
C ALA A 155 15.08 -3.44 8.29
N PRO A 156 14.98 -4.05 9.50
CA PRO A 156 13.94 -5.04 9.78
C PRO A 156 12.52 -4.49 9.65
N SER A 157 12.30 -3.23 10.03
CA SER A 157 10.99 -2.58 9.97
C SER A 157 10.49 -2.40 8.53
N LEU A 158 11.41 -2.21 7.57
CA LEU A 158 11.05 -2.11 6.15
C LEU A 158 10.39 -3.40 5.64
N LYS A 159 10.90 -4.57 6.05
CA LYS A 159 10.40 -5.87 5.59
C LYS A 159 8.96 -6.14 6.01
N LEU A 160 8.59 -5.60 7.16
CA LEU A 160 7.25 -5.74 7.73
C LEU A 160 6.33 -4.58 7.33
N THR A 161 6.78 -3.69 6.47
CA THR A 161 5.99 -2.54 6.04
C THR A 161 4.98 -2.95 4.97
N THR A 162 3.72 -2.62 5.20
CA THR A 162 2.68 -2.63 4.18
C THR A 162 2.07 -1.24 4.08
N LEU A 163 1.78 -0.81 2.86
CA LEU A 163 1.15 0.47 2.59
C LEU A 163 0.21 0.30 1.40
N THR A 164 -1.02 0.74 1.58
CA THR A 164 -2.06 0.73 0.55
C THR A 164 -2.76 2.07 0.56
N PHE A 165 -2.91 2.66 -0.63
CA PHE A 165 -3.75 3.83 -0.85
C PHE A 165 -5.08 3.37 -1.45
N GLY A 166 -6.16 3.92 -0.93
CA GLY A 166 -7.52 3.73 -1.40
C GLY A 166 -8.09 5.00 -2.00
N PRO A 167 -9.40 5.01 -2.31
CA PRO A 167 -10.08 6.19 -2.83
C PRO A 167 -10.16 7.31 -1.79
N PHE A 168 -10.29 8.56 -2.26
CA PHE A 168 -10.52 9.75 -1.43
C PHE A 168 -9.39 10.03 -0.42
N GLY A 169 -8.15 9.72 -0.80
CA GLY A 169 -6.97 9.85 0.06
C GLY A 169 -6.98 8.92 1.28
N SER A 170 -7.81 7.88 1.26
CA SER A 170 -7.76 6.85 2.30
C SER A 170 -6.45 6.08 2.19
N TYR A 171 -5.89 5.71 3.33
CA TYR A 171 -4.70 4.85 3.35
C TYR A 171 -4.73 3.91 4.54
N PHE A 172 -4.07 2.79 4.38
CA PHE A 172 -3.70 1.87 5.44
C PHE A 172 -2.20 1.63 5.39
N THR A 173 -1.53 1.75 6.53
CA THR A 173 -0.15 1.33 6.67
C THR A 173 0.06 0.49 7.91
N ARG A 174 0.95 -0.48 7.78
CA ARG A 174 1.53 -1.21 8.90
C ARG A 174 3.03 -1.07 8.81
N VAL A 175 3.69 -0.80 9.93
CA VAL A 175 5.14 -0.96 10.07
C VAL A 175 5.38 -1.86 11.26
N ASP A 176 5.92 -3.06 11.03
CA ASP A 176 6.02 -4.10 12.06
C ASP A 176 4.63 -4.44 12.64
N ARG A 177 4.39 -4.14 13.91
CA ARG A 177 3.10 -4.37 14.60
C ARG A 177 2.28 -3.09 14.77
N GLU A 178 2.83 -1.94 14.36
CA GLU A 178 2.16 -0.66 14.44
C GLU A 178 1.28 -0.46 13.21
N ILE A 179 0.01 -0.16 13.46
CA ILE A 179 -1.00 0.05 12.43
C ILE A 179 -1.41 1.52 12.47
N ASN A 180 -1.43 2.15 11.30
CA ASN A 180 -1.94 3.50 11.12
C ASN A 180 -2.81 3.56 9.88
N TYR A 181 -3.87 4.35 9.91
CA TYR A 181 -4.75 4.55 8.77
C TYR A 181 -5.37 5.95 8.82
N SER A 182 -5.78 6.44 7.66
CA SER A 182 -6.48 7.73 7.53
C SER A 182 -7.84 7.70 8.23
N SER A 183 -8.34 8.88 8.63
CA SER A 183 -9.75 9.06 9.05
C SER A 183 -10.75 8.73 7.95
N SER A 184 -10.35 8.79 6.67
CA SER A 184 -11.17 8.47 5.50
C SER A 184 -11.31 6.97 5.21
N LEU A 185 -10.83 6.09 6.10
CA LEU A 185 -10.97 4.64 5.93
C LEU A 185 -12.45 4.22 6.08
N SER A 186 -12.88 3.18 5.36
CA SER A 186 -14.24 2.65 5.46
C SER A 186 -14.59 2.29 6.91
N PRO A 187 -15.71 2.78 7.49
CA PRO A 187 -16.11 2.46 8.86
C PRO A 187 -16.22 0.96 9.13
N SER A 188 -16.79 0.20 8.17
CA SER A 188 -16.90 -1.26 8.26
C SER A 188 -15.54 -1.98 8.37
N LEU A 189 -14.50 -1.44 7.73
CA LEU A 189 -13.14 -1.99 7.86
C LEU A 189 -12.55 -1.67 9.24
N VAL A 190 -12.80 -0.46 9.76
CA VAL A 190 -12.36 -0.05 11.10
C VAL A 190 -13.01 -0.93 12.17
N GLU A 191 -14.31 -1.20 12.04
CA GLU A 191 -15.08 -2.11 12.90
C GLU A 191 -14.48 -3.52 12.87
N GLU A 192 -14.28 -4.11 11.68
CA GLU A 192 -13.66 -5.44 11.52
C GLU A 192 -12.26 -5.52 12.18
N ILE A 193 -11.41 -4.49 12.01
CA ILE A 193 -10.09 -4.42 12.65
C ILE A 193 -10.22 -4.38 14.17
N GLN A 194 -11.18 -3.64 14.71
CA GLN A 194 -11.42 -3.56 16.15
C GLN A 194 -11.96 -4.87 16.72
N GLU A 195 -12.92 -5.49 16.05
CA GLU A 195 -13.51 -6.77 16.45
C GLU A 195 -12.47 -7.88 16.49
N LYS A 196 -11.68 -8.03 15.42
CA LYS A 196 -10.58 -9.02 15.37
C LYS A 196 -9.54 -8.77 16.46
N LYS A 197 -9.20 -7.50 16.72
CA LYS A 197 -8.29 -7.13 17.81
C LYS A 197 -8.84 -7.48 19.19
N LEU A 198 -10.14 -7.29 19.42
CA LEU A 198 -10.80 -7.67 20.66
C LEU A 198 -10.85 -9.19 20.83
N ALA A 199 -11.24 -9.92 19.79
CA ALA A 199 -11.29 -11.39 19.80
C ALA A 199 -9.92 -12.02 20.08
N ALA A 200 -8.85 -11.48 19.49
CA ALA A 200 -7.49 -11.94 19.75
C ALA A 200 -7.07 -11.79 21.23
N ASN A 201 -7.52 -10.73 21.90
CA ASN A 201 -7.22 -10.49 23.31
C ASN A 201 -7.95 -11.48 24.25
N THR A 202 -9.10 -12.04 23.85
CA THR A 202 -9.88 -12.96 24.68
C THR A 202 -9.29 -14.37 24.72
N ILE A 203 -8.66 -14.84 23.64
CA ILE A 203 -8.32 -16.27 23.48
C ILE A 203 -6.88 -16.59 23.94
N ASN A 204 -6.11 -15.61 24.45
CA ASN A 204 -4.65 -15.76 24.70
C ASN A 204 -3.87 -16.32 23.49
N LYS A 205 -4.45 -16.24 22.28
CA LYS A 205 -3.75 -16.56 21.04
C LYS A 205 -2.74 -15.46 20.75
N GLU A 206 -1.72 -15.80 19.96
CA GLU A 206 -0.84 -14.81 19.35
C GLU A 206 -1.66 -13.64 18.79
N ARG A 207 -1.16 -12.42 18.97
CA ARG A 207 -1.88 -11.22 18.52
C ARG A 207 -2.17 -11.38 17.04
N VAL A 208 -3.45 -11.44 16.66
CA VAL A 208 -3.89 -11.41 15.27
C VAL A 208 -3.94 -9.95 14.81
N TYR A 209 -3.32 -9.64 13.68
CA TYR A 209 -3.27 -8.29 13.12
C TYR A 209 -3.42 -8.33 11.60
N PRO A 210 -3.91 -7.25 10.97
CA PRO A 210 -3.98 -7.15 9.52
C PRO A 210 -2.56 -7.22 8.93
N ALA A 211 -2.27 -8.31 8.22
CA ALA A 211 -1.00 -8.47 7.53
C ALA A 211 -0.96 -7.66 6.24
N GLN A 212 -2.08 -7.66 5.52
CA GLN A 212 -2.29 -6.87 4.31
C GLN A 212 -3.72 -6.34 4.27
N VAL A 213 -3.87 -5.12 3.77
CA VAL A 213 -5.18 -4.52 3.49
C VAL A 213 -5.18 -4.04 2.04
N ALA A 214 -6.23 -4.38 1.30
CA ALA A 214 -6.52 -3.82 -0.01
C ALA A 214 -7.73 -2.89 0.07
N LEU A 215 -7.62 -1.72 -0.54
CA LEU A 215 -8.65 -0.67 -0.56
C LEU A 215 -9.07 -0.44 -2.02
N GLY A 216 -10.34 -0.64 -2.32
CA GLY A 216 -10.91 -0.53 -3.66
C GLY A 216 -11.94 0.58 -3.78
N ALA A 217 -12.38 0.81 -5.02
CA ALA A 217 -13.49 1.71 -5.34
C ALA A 217 -14.79 1.30 -4.62
N GLY A 218 -15.72 2.25 -4.46
CA GLY A 218 -17.01 1.99 -3.81
C GLY A 218 -16.94 1.63 -2.33
N GLY A 219 -15.81 1.88 -1.66
CA GLY A 219 -15.59 1.44 -0.28
C GLY A 219 -15.34 -0.07 -0.13
N ALA A 220 -15.02 -0.75 -1.23
CA ALA A 220 -14.61 -2.15 -1.22
C ALA A 220 -13.29 -2.32 -0.45
N TRP A 221 -13.18 -3.37 0.35
CA TRP A 221 -11.94 -3.70 1.05
C TRP A 221 -11.77 -5.20 1.23
N ALA A 222 -10.53 -5.63 1.35
CA ALA A 222 -10.15 -6.99 1.73
C ALA A 222 -8.96 -6.94 2.69
N VAL A 223 -8.94 -7.83 3.67
CA VAL A 223 -7.89 -7.95 4.70
C VAL A 223 -7.40 -9.39 4.73
N ILE A 224 -6.08 -9.57 4.68
CA ILE A 224 -5.41 -10.82 5.02
C ILE A 224 -4.80 -10.63 6.41
N TRP A 225 -5.14 -11.52 7.33
CA TRP A 225 -4.71 -11.49 8.72
C TRP A 225 -3.40 -12.27 8.91
N SER A 226 -2.72 -11.99 10.02
CA SER A 226 -1.46 -12.67 10.38
C SER A 226 -1.63 -14.17 10.68
N ASP A 227 -2.85 -14.62 10.98
CA ASP A 227 -3.20 -16.03 11.17
C ASP A 227 -3.63 -16.71 9.85
N GLU A 228 -3.33 -16.10 8.70
CA GLU A 228 -3.71 -16.53 7.36
C GLU A 228 -5.22 -16.53 7.08
N SER A 229 -6.07 -16.11 8.03
CA SER A 229 -7.48 -15.86 7.75
C SER A 229 -7.64 -14.62 6.86
N TRP A 230 -8.80 -14.46 6.22
CA TRP A 230 -9.10 -13.26 5.45
C TRP A 230 -10.56 -12.80 5.67
N SER A 231 -10.78 -11.49 5.57
CA SER A 231 -12.08 -10.82 5.68
C SER A 231 -12.25 -9.86 4.51
N TRP A 232 -13.47 -9.59 4.08
CA TRP A 232 -13.73 -8.66 2.97
C TRP A 232 -15.12 -8.03 3.08
N SER A 233 -15.30 -6.88 2.41
CA SER A 233 -16.59 -6.18 2.40
C SER A 233 -17.57 -6.73 1.37
N ALA A 234 -18.86 -6.52 1.59
CA ALA A 234 -19.91 -6.94 0.65
C ALA A 234 -19.86 -6.21 -0.71
N GLY A 235 -19.20 -5.04 -0.77
CA GLY A 235 -19.03 -4.25 -2.00
C GLY A 235 -17.94 -4.78 -2.94
N LEU A 236 -17.29 -5.89 -2.58
CA LEU A 236 -16.26 -6.50 -3.41
C LEU A 236 -16.84 -7.03 -4.73
N ASN A 237 -16.04 -6.94 -5.79
CA ASN A 237 -16.44 -7.35 -7.13
C ASN A 237 -17.03 -8.77 -7.17
N HIS A 238 -18.17 -8.97 -7.83
CA HIS A 238 -18.83 -10.28 -7.94
C HIS A 238 -17.92 -11.39 -8.51
N ARG A 239 -16.97 -11.07 -9.41
CA ARG A 239 -16.00 -12.05 -9.93
C ARG A 239 -14.99 -12.43 -8.88
N LEU A 240 -14.41 -11.44 -8.20
CA LEU A 240 -13.47 -11.68 -7.11
C LEU A 240 -14.14 -12.44 -5.96
N MET A 241 -15.38 -12.09 -5.63
CA MET A 241 -16.22 -12.82 -4.69
C MET A 241 -16.47 -14.26 -5.12
N GLY A 242 -16.71 -14.50 -6.42
CA GLY A 242 -16.84 -15.85 -6.97
C GLY A 242 -15.60 -16.70 -6.69
N TYR A 243 -14.41 -16.12 -6.88
CA TYR A 243 -13.15 -16.77 -6.53
C TYR A 243 -13.01 -16.94 -5.01
N LEU A 244 -13.12 -15.87 -4.22
CA LEU A 244 -12.93 -15.97 -2.76
C LEU A 244 -13.93 -16.92 -2.08
N ARG A 245 -15.14 -17.07 -2.63
CA ARG A 245 -16.14 -18.04 -2.16
C ARG A 245 -15.89 -19.45 -2.67
N SER A 246 -15.43 -19.65 -3.91
CA SER A 246 -15.05 -20.99 -4.39
C SER A 246 -13.87 -21.56 -3.64
N GLU A 247 -13.01 -20.66 -3.15
CA GLU A 247 -11.82 -20.93 -2.34
C GLU A 247 -12.08 -20.76 -0.83
N GLU A 248 -13.35 -20.67 -0.37
CA GLU A 248 -13.64 -20.80 1.07
C GLU A 248 -12.95 -22.06 1.58
N PRO A 249 -12.34 -22.01 2.78
CA PRO A 249 -11.31 -22.95 3.21
C PRO A 249 -11.84 -24.38 3.24
N LYS A 250 -11.76 -25.04 2.10
CA LYS A 250 -11.52 -26.46 2.02
C LYS A 250 -10.14 -26.65 2.62
N GLU A 251 -9.94 -27.73 3.35
CA GLU A 251 -8.70 -28.04 4.07
C GLU A 251 -7.45 -28.07 3.15
N ASP A 252 -7.63 -27.92 1.84
CA ASP A 252 -6.59 -27.68 0.83
C ASP A 252 -5.89 -26.32 1.06
N ALA A 253 -4.89 -26.34 1.94
CA ALA A 253 -4.04 -25.20 2.32
C ALA A 253 -3.38 -24.42 1.16
N GLY A 254 -3.45 -24.91 -0.08
CA GLY A 254 -2.84 -24.27 -1.26
C GLY A 254 -3.60 -23.07 -1.82
N GLN A 255 -4.87 -22.89 -1.46
CA GLN A 255 -5.78 -21.94 -2.09
C GLN A 255 -5.98 -20.62 -1.33
N ALA A 256 -5.43 -20.48 -0.12
CA ALA A 256 -5.58 -19.26 0.66
C ALA A 256 -4.95 -18.04 -0.05
N PRO A 257 -5.59 -16.85 -0.03
CA PRO A 257 -4.98 -15.63 -0.53
C PRO A 257 -3.75 -15.26 0.31
N VAL A 258 -2.65 -14.91 -0.35
CA VAL A 258 -1.43 -14.38 0.30
C VAL A 258 -1.13 -12.94 -0.09
N PHE A 259 -1.74 -12.46 -1.17
CA PHE A 259 -1.67 -11.06 -1.57
C PHE A 259 -2.93 -10.68 -2.34
N ILE A 260 -3.52 -9.53 -2.02
CA ILE A 260 -4.64 -8.91 -2.71
C ILE A 260 -4.38 -7.41 -2.91
N ALA A 261 -4.74 -6.90 -4.08
CA ALA A 261 -4.85 -5.48 -4.38
C ALA A 261 -6.17 -5.23 -5.11
N LEU A 262 -6.85 -4.15 -4.75
CA LEU A 262 -8.08 -3.69 -5.37
C LEU A 262 -7.80 -2.34 -6.02
N SER A 263 -8.42 -2.05 -7.16
CA SER A 263 -8.27 -0.74 -7.80
C SER A 263 -9.12 0.29 -7.06
N PRO A 264 -8.54 1.42 -6.59
CA PRO A 264 -9.30 2.51 -6.02
C PRO A 264 -10.05 3.32 -7.09
N HIS A 265 -9.80 3.03 -8.37
CA HIS A 265 -10.37 3.74 -9.51
C HIS A 265 -11.50 2.96 -10.21
N ASN A 266 -11.45 1.62 -10.16
CA ASN A 266 -12.36 0.77 -10.91
C ASN A 266 -12.79 -0.47 -10.09
N GLU A 267 -14.08 -0.62 -9.86
CA GLU A 267 -14.65 -1.72 -9.07
C GLU A 267 -14.47 -3.10 -9.72
N ASP A 268 -14.17 -3.16 -11.02
CA ASP A 268 -13.94 -4.40 -11.77
C ASP A 268 -12.47 -4.84 -11.82
N GLU A 269 -11.57 -4.10 -11.19
CA GLU A 269 -10.14 -4.36 -11.24
C GLU A 269 -9.56 -4.83 -9.92
N PHE A 270 -8.80 -5.92 -10.00
CA PHE A 270 -8.15 -6.54 -8.85
C PHE A 270 -6.91 -7.32 -9.29
N PHE A 271 -6.04 -7.58 -8.32
CA PHE A 271 -4.89 -8.46 -8.45
C PHE A 271 -4.80 -9.34 -7.20
N LEU A 272 -4.80 -10.65 -7.39
CA LEU A 272 -4.87 -11.67 -6.34
C LEU A 272 -3.77 -12.71 -6.55
N VAL A 273 -3.11 -13.10 -5.46
CA VAL A 273 -2.11 -14.16 -5.39
C VAL A 273 -2.53 -15.16 -4.35
N LEU A 274 -2.54 -16.43 -4.72
CA LEU A 274 -2.84 -17.53 -3.81
C LEU A 274 -1.55 -18.13 -3.24
N LYS A 275 -1.64 -18.84 -2.11
CA LYS A 275 -0.50 -19.43 -1.39
C LYS A 275 0.34 -20.37 -2.26
N ASN A 276 -0.32 -21.13 -3.14
CA ASN A 276 0.34 -21.97 -4.12
C ASN A 276 1.17 -21.20 -5.17
N GLY A 277 1.03 -19.86 -5.27
CA GLY A 277 1.71 -19.01 -6.25
C GLY A 277 0.88 -18.67 -7.49
N HIS A 278 -0.37 -19.12 -7.56
CA HIS A 278 -1.27 -18.81 -8.67
C HIS A 278 -1.66 -17.33 -8.65
N LEU A 279 -1.72 -16.71 -9.83
CA LEU A 279 -2.06 -15.30 -10.02
C LEU A 279 -3.40 -15.16 -10.75
N LEU A 280 -4.30 -14.39 -10.15
CA LEU A 280 -5.62 -14.05 -10.69
C LEU A 280 -5.75 -12.53 -10.76
N TYR A 281 -6.10 -11.96 -11.90
CA TYR A 281 -6.27 -10.51 -12.01
C TYR A 281 -7.22 -10.10 -13.14
N SER A 282 -7.84 -8.93 -12.95
CA SER A 282 -8.69 -8.25 -13.92
C SER A 282 -8.18 -6.82 -14.04
N LEU A 283 -7.68 -6.44 -15.22
CA LEU A 283 -7.02 -5.16 -15.48
C LEU A 283 -7.55 -4.59 -16.80
N ARG A 284 -8.65 -3.84 -16.76
CA ARG A 284 -9.38 -3.39 -17.95
C ARG A 284 -8.83 -2.08 -18.52
N GLU A 285 -8.30 -1.21 -17.67
CA GLU A 285 -7.78 0.10 -18.06
C GLU A 285 -6.32 0.04 -18.50
N LEU A 286 -5.63 -1.05 -18.18
CA LEU A 286 -4.23 -1.23 -18.54
C LEU A 286 -4.05 -1.36 -20.06
N SER A 287 -3.08 -0.66 -20.63
CA SER A 287 -2.79 -0.75 -22.07
C SER A 287 -2.46 -2.19 -22.49
N MET A 288 -2.70 -2.52 -23.77
CA MET A 288 -2.40 -3.86 -24.29
C MET A 288 -0.93 -4.24 -24.13
N GLU A 289 0.00 -3.29 -24.32
CA GLU A 289 1.44 -3.50 -24.13
C GLU A 289 1.78 -3.80 -22.67
N SER A 290 1.29 -2.98 -21.74
CA SER A 290 1.50 -3.17 -20.30
C SER A 290 0.89 -4.48 -19.81
N THR A 291 -0.28 -4.82 -20.33
CA THR A 291 -0.96 -6.10 -20.07
C THR A 291 -0.11 -7.26 -20.55
N GLN A 292 0.41 -7.24 -21.78
CA GLN A 292 1.30 -8.29 -22.29
C GLN A 292 2.58 -8.42 -21.45
N LYS A 293 3.15 -7.29 -21.03
CA LYS A 293 4.35 -7.27 -20.19
C LYS A 293 4.09 -7.90 -18.81
N LEU A 294 2.99 -7.51 -18.15
CA LEU A 294 2.58 -8.11 -16.88
C LEU A 294 2.33 -9.61 -17.05
N ASN A 295 1.61 -10.03 -18.10
CA ASN A 295 1.36 -11.45 -18.38
C ASN A 295 2.66 -12.25 -18.49
N ARG A 296 3.66 -11.76 -19.24
CA ARG A 296 4.97 -12.43 -19.36
C ARG A 296 5.65 -12.57 -17.98
N LEU A 297 5.56 -11.56 -17.13
CA LEU A 297 6.13 -11.59 -15.79
C LEU A 297 5.36 -12.51 -14.84
N SER A 298 4.02 -12.53 -14.94
CA SER A 298 3.17 -13.46 -14.21
C SER A 298 3.50 -14.91 -14.55
N LEU A 299 3.68 -15.23 -15.83
CA LEU A 299 4.09 -16.57 -16.27
C LEU A 299 5.48 -16.95 -15.71
N GLY A 300 6.46 -16.04 -15.79
CA GLY A 300 7.79 -16.28 -15.22
C GLY A 300 7.78 -16.46 -13.70
N TYR A 301 6.94 -15.69 -12.99
CA TYR A 301 6.73 -15.86 -11.55
C TYR A 301 6.12 -17.22 -11.21
N MET A 302 5.01 -17.58 -11.87
CA MET A 302 4.36 -18.88 -11.66
C MET A 302 5.31 -20.04 -12.01
N GLN A 303 6.10 -19.93 -13.08
CA GLN A 303 7.13 -20.92 -13.42
C GLN A 303 8.20 -21.04 -12.32
N SER A 304 8.67 -19.92 -11.77
CA SER A 304 9.61 -19.92 -10.65
C SER A 304 9.03 -20.59 -9.41
N ARG A 305 7.76 -20.32 -9.09
CA ARG A 305 7.03 -20.98 -8.00
C ARG A 305 6.85 -22.48 -8.26
N ALA A 306 6.48 -22.87 -9.48
CA ALA A 306 6.36 -24.28 -9.89
C ALA A 306 7.67 -25.04 -9.66
N LYS A 307 8.81 -24.46 -10.09
CA LYS A 307 10.14 -25.04 -9.89
C LYS A 307 10.54 -25.15 -8.42
N LYS A 308 10.22 -24.13 -7.62
CA LYS A 308 10.58 -24.06 -6.19
C LYS A 308 9.76 -25.02 -5.34
N ASP A 309 8.47 -25.11 -5.61
CA ASP A 309 7.50 -25.78 -4.74
C ASP A 309 6.97 -27.10 -5.33
N GLY A 310 7.34 -27.44 -6.57
CA GLY A 310 6.82 -28.63 -7.29
C GLY A 310 5.37 -28.49 -7.75
N THR A 311 4.82 -27.26 -7.77
CA THR A 311 3.42 -27.00 -8.09
C THR A 311 3.14 -26.98 -9.60
N THR A 312 1.88 -27.20 -9.97
CA THR A 312 1.38 -27.05 -11.34
C THR A 312 0.20 -26.08 -11.36
N PHE A 313 0.17 -25.16 -12.32
CA PHE A 313 -0.86 -24.14 -12.46
C PHE A 313 -1.61 -24.29 -13.77
N PHE A 314 -2.91 -24.08 -13.74
CA PHE A 314 -3.71 -23.85 -14.95
C PHE A 314 -4.00 -22.36 -15.06
N HIS A 315 -3.34 -21.68 -16.00
CA HIS A 315 -3.49 -20.26 -16.22
C HIS A 315 -4.33 -20.00 -17.46
N GLN A 316 -5.44 -19.27 -17.30
CA GLN A 316 -6.30 -18.84 -18.39
C GLN A 316 -6.22 -17.32 -18.54
N GLN A 317 -5.84 -16.88 -19.73
CA GLN A 317 -5.68 -15.47 -20.08
C GLN A 317 -6.65 -15.12 -21.20
N SER A 318 -7.43 -14.05 -21.02
CA SER A 318 -8.24 -13.48 -22.09
C SER A 318 -7.63 -12.16 -22.57
N VAL A 319 -7.32 -12.06 -23.86
CA VAL A 319 -6.87 -10.83 -24.52
C VAL A 319 -7.89 -10.47 -25.59
N GLY A 320 -8.70 -9.45 -25.33
CA GLY A 320 -9.88 -9.16 -26.14
C GLY A 320 -10.85 -10.34 -26.10
N ASN A 321 -11.23 -10.86 -27.28
CA ASN A 321 -12.15 -12.00 -27.41
C ASN A 321 -11.43 -13.36 -27.47
N VAL A 322 -10.10 -13.40 -27.34
CA VAL A 322 -9.32 -14.63 -27.42
C VAL A 322 -8.92 -15.07 -26.03
N THR A 323 -9.37 -16.25 -25.64
CA THR A 323 -8.94 -16.93 -24.43
C THR A 323 -7.84 -17.93 -24.76
N LYS A 324 -6.71 -17.84 -24.06
CA LYS A 324 -5.61 -18.81 -24.11
C LYS A 324 -5.49 -19.47 -22.75
N SER A 325 -5.45 -20.79 -22.72
CA SER A 325 -5.12 -21.56 -21.53
C SER A 325 -3.71 -22.12 -21.65
N ILE A 326 -2.97 -22.12 -20.55
CA ILE A 326 -1.60 -22.61 -20.46
C ILE A 326 -1.46 -23.38 -19.14
N THR A 327 -0.93 -24.60 -19.21
CA THR A 327 -0.53 -25.36 -18.02
C THR A 327 0.94 -25.08 -17.73
N ILE A 328 1.23 -24.60 -16.53
CA ILE A 328 2.58 -24.28 -16.05
C ILE A 328 3.00 -25.37 -15.07
N THR A 329 4.03 -26.13 -15.43
CA THR A 329 4.63 -27.20 -14.64
C THR A 329 6.06 -26.83 -14.26
N PRO A 330 6.73 -27.56 -13.35
CA PRO A 330 8.15 -27.34 -13.04
C PRO A 330 9.06 -27.42 -14.28
N ASP A 331 8.69 -28.26 -15.24
CA ASP A 331 9.43 -28.51 -16.49
C ASP A 331 9.04 -27.55 -17.62
N THR A 332 7.97 -26.78 -17.46
CA THR A 332 7.58 -25.77 -18.45
C THR A 332 8.69 -24.74 -18.54
N ASP A 333 9.28 -24.58 -19.73
CA ASP A 333 10.25 -23.53 -19.99
C ASP A 333 9.63 -22.44 -20.86
N PHE A 334 9.36 -21.29 -20.25
CA PHE A 334 9.01 -20.12 -21.03
C PHE A 334 10.31 -19.51 -21.53
N PRO A 335 10.44 -19.19 -22.83
CA PRO A 335 11.47 -18.29 -23.33
C PRO A 335 11.09 -16.89 -22.88
N VAL A 336 11.06 -16.68 -21.57
CA VAL A 336 11.17 -15.34 -21.03
C VAL A 336 12.54 -14.90 -21.50
N GLY A 337 12.62 -13.84 -22.31
CA GLY A 337 13.87 -13.26 -22.83
C GLY A 337 14.79 -12.69 -21.73
N PHE A 338 14.85 -13.35 -20.58
CA PHE A 338 15.64 -13.09 -19.40
C PHE A 338 16.91 -13.95 -19.37
N GLU A 339 17.43 -14.34 -20.54
CA GLU A 339 18.89 -14.51 -20.58
C GLU A 339 19.50 -13.24 -20.02
N LYS A 340 20.42 -13.42 -19.08
CA LYS A 340 21.21 -12.44 -18.32
C LYS A 340 22.00 -11.47 -19.21
N LYS A 341 21.38 -10.82 -20.19
CA LYS A 341 21.82 -9.53 -20.68
C LYS A 341 21.37 -8.56 -19.60
N HIS A 342 22.31 -8.28 -18.69
CA HIS A 342 22.41 -7.04 -17.94
C HIS A 342 21.44 -5.98 -18.47
N SER A 343 20.59 -5.44 -17.58
CA SER A 343 19.58 -4.48 -18.00
C SER A 343 20.20 -3.44 -18.94
N PRO A 344 19.46 -2.88 -19.92
CA PRO A 344 19.99 -1.82 -20.79
C PRO A 344 20.55 -0.62 -20.02
N PHE A 345 20.27 -0.51 -18.72
CA PHE A 345 20.80 0.50 -17.82
C PHE A 345 22.23 0.22 -17.31
N GLU A 346 22.78 -1.00 -17.44
CA GLU A 346 24.16 -1.31 -17.05
C GLU A 346 25.21 -1.08 -18.16
N ARG A 347 24.79 -0.83 -19.42
CA ARG A 347 25.72 -0.55 -20.54
C ARG A 347 25.70 0.87 -21.09
N ALA A 348 24.88 1.75 -20.54
CA ALA A 348 25.00 3.18 -20.80
C ALA A 348 26.07 3.79 -19.88
N GLU A 349 27.34 3.42 -20.07
CA GLU A 349 28.41 4.41 -19.88
C GLU A 349 28.18 5.50 -20.92
N VAL A 350 27.33 6.46 -20.56
CA VAL A 350 27.35 7.74 -21.23
C VAL A 350 28.70 8.33 -20.86
N ARG A 351 29.67 8.23 -21.77
CA ARG A 351 30.74 9.22 -21.89
C ARG A 351 30.05 10.56 -22.13
N VAL A 352 29.62 11.18 -21.04
CA VAL A 352 29.38 12.61 -21.02
C VAL A 352 30.79 13.19 -20.98
N ASP A 353 31.29 13.57 -22.15
CA ASP A 353 32.37 14.55 -22.24
C ASP A 353 31.86 15.83 -21.59
N ARG A 354 32.04 15.95 -20.27
CA ARG A 354 31.81 17.20 -19.56
C ARG A 354 32.91 18.17 -20.01
N PRO A 355 32.59 19.35 -20.53
CA PRO A 355 33.60 20.39 -20.72
C PRO A 355 34.25 20.71 -19.36
N PRO A 356 35.54 21.06 -19.34
CA PRO A 356 36.27 21.30 -18.11
C PRO A 356 35.59 22.40 -17.29
N VAL A 357 35.17 22.05 -16.08
CA VAL A 357 34.67 23.01 -15.09
C VAL A 357 35.83 23.92 -14.73
N ALA A 358 35.71 25.20 -15.08
CA ALA A 358 36.64 26.24 -14.65
C ALA A 358 36.60 26.34 -13.12
N VAL A 359 37.67 25.87 -12.47
CA VAL A 359 37.88 26.00 -11.04
C VAL A 359 38.41 27.40 -10.76
N MET A 360 37.51 28.33 -10.41
CA MET A 360 37.92 29.65 -9.91
C MET A 360 38.33 29.49 -8.43
N ARG A 361 39.63 29.59 -8.14
CA ARG A 361 40.17 29.63 -6.77
C ARG A 361 40.33 31.08 -6.32
N TYR A 362 39.66 31.46 -5.24
CA TYR A 362 40.07 32.63 -4.46
C TYR A 362 40.54 32.18 -3.08
N LYS A 363 41.63 32.81 -2.64
CA LYS A 363 42.36 32.51 -1.41
C LYS A 363 42.06 33.61 -0.40
N THR A 364 41.40 33.27 0.69
CA THR A 364 41.45 34.02 1.96
C THR A 364 41.60 33.04 3.12
N MET A 365 42.32 33.50 4.15
CA MET A 365 43.03 32.70 5.14
C MET A 365 42.16 31.74 5.98
N GLU A 366 42.73 30.55 6.22
CA GLU A 366 42.48 29.62 7.34
C GLU A 366 41.08 28.99 7.48
N THR A 367 40.81 27.98 6.63
CA THR A 367 40.40 26.59 6.99
C THR A 367 39.85 25.88 5.74
N TRP A 368 40.27 24.65 5.48
CA TRP A 368 39.68 23.83 4.40
C TRP A 368 38.31 23.29 4.85
N ARG A 369 37.22 23.92 4.41
CA ARG A 369 35.87 23.30 4.48
C ARG A 369 35.40 22.91 3.08
N ARG A 370 35.06 21.64 2.91
CA ARG A 370 34.41 21.10 1.72
C ARG A 370 32.96 21.58 1.73
N PHE A 371 32.64 22.62 0.96
CA PHE A 371 31.24 23.01 0.71
C PHE A 371 30.71 22.12 -0.42
N GLN A 372 29.91 21.12 -0.08
CA GLN A 372 28.90 20.62 -1.01
C GLN A 372 27.79 21.67 -1.03
N SER A 373 27.53 22.26 -2.20
CA SER A 373 26.39 23.16 -2.39
C SER A 373 25.11 22.39 -2.06
N SER A 374 24.49 22.71 -0.92
CA SER A 374 23.18 22.17 -0.59
C SER A 374 22.13 22.71 -1.56
N PRO A 375 20.95 22.06 -1.69
CA PRO A 375 19.86 22.52 -2.56
C PRO A 375 19.41 23.97 -2.28
N PHE A 376 19.77 24.54 -1.14
CA PHE A 376 19.41 25.90 -0.73
C PHE A 376 20.12 27.02 -1.51
N SER A 377 21.20 26.73 -2.25
CA SER A 377 21.92 27.76 -3.02
C SER A 377 21.30 28.07 -4.39
N ARG A 378 20.19 27.42 -4.76
CA ARG A 378 19.47 27.75 -6.00
C ARG A 378 18.76 29.10 -5.83
N ARG A 379 18.85 29.94 -6.88
CA ARG A 379 18.25 31.28 -6.91
C ARG A 379 16.75 31.27 -6.56
N GLU A 380 16.03 30.22 -6.95
CA GLU A 380 14.61 30.04 -6.62
C GLU A 380 14.35 29.88 -5.11
N ASN A 381 15.22 29.15 -4.39
CA ASN A 381 15.11 28.94 -2.95
C ASN A 381 15.50 30.20 -2.16
N LEU A 382 16.48 30.97 -2.67
CA LEU A 382 16.83 32.29 -2.13
C LEU A 382 15.68 33.29 -2.30
N VAL A 383 15.00 33.28 -3.44
CA VAL A 383 13.80 34.10 -3.68
C VAL A 383 12.69 33.69 -2.70
N ALA A 384 12.35 32.41 -2.61
CA ALA A 384 11.32 31.91 -1.69
C ALA A 384 11.60 32.26 -0.21
N MET A 385 12.86 32.12 0.24
CA MET A 385 13.26 32.51 1.60
C MET A 385 13.18 34.03 1.83
N SER A 386 13.57 34.84 0.85
CA SER A 386 13.46 36.29 0.96
C SER A 386 12.00 36.77 0.99
N THR A 387 11.10 36.12 0.25
CA THR A 387 9.67 36.41 0.29
C THR A 387 9.05 35.99 1.62
N ALA A 388 9.39 34.80 2.14
CA ALA A 388 8.93 34.34 3.45
C ALA A 388 9.41 35.27 4.58
N GLY A 389 10.68 35.69 4.54
CA GLY A 389 11.23 36.65 5.50
C GLY A 389 10.53 38.01 5.46
N LEU A 390 10.18 38.50 4.25
CA LEU A 390 9.43 39.74 4.09
C LEU A 390 8.01 39.61 4.67
N CYS A 391 7.32 38.50 4.41
CA CYS A 391 5.98 38.24 4.95
C CYS A 391 5.99 38.16 6.49
N THR A 392 6.96 37.46 7.08
CA THR A 392 7.09 37.37 8.55
C THR A 392 7.46 38.73 9.17
N ALA A 393 8.36 39.51 8.57
CA ALA A 393 8.70 40.84 9.07
C ALA A 393 7.50 41.81 9.00
N THR A 394 6.66 41.68 7.97
CA THR A 394 5.44 42.48 7.81
C THR A 394 4.39 42.07 8.85
N ALA A 395 4.21 40.77 9.08
CA ALA A 395 3.34 40.23 10.12
C ALA A 395 3.79 40.64 11.54
N CYS A 396 5.10 40.55 11.83
CA CYS A 396 5.64 41.00 13.12
C CYS A 396 5.51 42.52 13.32
N ARG A 397 5.65 43.33 12.26
CA ARG A 397 5.37 44.78 12.32
C ARG A 397 3.89 45.10 12.55
N SER A 398 2.98 44.31 11.99
CA SER A 398 1.54 44.49 12.24
C SER A 398 1.10 44.09 13.65
N VAL A 399 1.88 43.26 14.35
CA VAL A 399 1.56 42.75 15.70
C VAL A 399 2.21 43.58 16.81
N GLY A 400 3.20 44.43 16.52
CA GLY A 400 3.96 45.15 17.55
C GLY A 400 4.09 46.65 17.32
N LEU A 401 3.11 47.42 17.82
CA LEU A 401 3.29 48.71 18.50
C LEU A 401 1.95 49.17 19.09
N SER A 402 1.56 48.56 20.20
CA SER A 402 0.68 49.21 21.18
C SER A 402 1.32 49.02 22.54
N LYS A 403 1.93 50.09 23.06
CA LYS A 403 2.29 50.20 24.47
C LYS A 403 0.99 50.20 25.25
N CYS A 404 0.77 49.20 26.09
CA CYS A 404 -0.24 49.24 27.14
C CYS A 404 0.48 49.59 28.45
N ASP A 405 0.30 50.83 28.89
CA ASP A 405 0.23 51.15 30.31
C ASP A 405 -1.18 50.81 30.81
N ASP A 406 -1.22 50.29 32.04
CA ASP A 406 -2.34 50.17 32.99
C ASP A 406 -3.56 49.29 32.66
N GLY A 407 -3.68 48.21 33.45
CA GLY A 407 -4.79 48.04 34.39
C GLY A 407 -6.19 47.60 33.90
N TYR A 408 -6.68 46.54 34.55
CA TYR A 408 -8.10 46.13 34.67
C TYR A 408 -8.78 45.33 33.54
N SER A 409 -9.91 44.76 33.93
CA SER A 409 -10.38 43.40 33.68
C SER A 409 -11.36 43.23 32.53
N SER A 410 -11.49 41.96 32.11
CA SER A 410 -12.70 41.31 31.56
C SER A 410 -13.37 41.87 30.29
N SER A 411 -13.31 41.09 29.20
CA SER A 411 -14.44 40.35 28.62
C SER A 411 -14.24 40.09 27.12
N TRP A 412 -14.55 38.87 26.69
CA TRP A 412 -14.58 38.47 25.29
C TRP A 412 -15.77 39.10 24.56
N ARG A 413 -15.58 40.26 23.91
CA ARG A 413 -16.36 40.71 22.74
C ARG A 413 -15.52 41.68 21.92
N GLY A 414 -14.94 41.19 20.82
CA GLY A 414 -14.11 42.03 19.96
C GLY A 414 -13.84 41.41 18.60
N CYS A 415 -14.86 41.19 17.78
CA CYS A 415 -14.69 40.83 16.36
C CYS A 415 -15.64 41.56 15.40
N TRP A 416 -16.40 42.55 15.85
CA TRP A 416 -17.40 43.25 15.00
C TRP A 416 -17.15 44.76 14.85
N HIS A 417 -15.90 45.24 14.99
CA HIS A 417 -15.62 46.68 14.89
C HIS A 417 -14.39 47.09 14.07
N TRP A 418 -13.92 46.23 13.16
CA TRP A 418 -12.81 46.56 12.25
C TRP A 418 -13.23 46.78 10.79
N SER A 419 -14.53 46.74 10.48
CA SER A 419 -15.00 46.92 9.10
C SER A 419 -15.39 48.38 8.73
N TRP A 420 -15.16 49.36 9.62
CA TRP A 420 -15.57 50.76 9.38
C TRP A 420 -14.43 51.78 9.27
N LEU A 421 -13.17 51.33 9.36
CA LEU A 421 -11.99 52.23 9.39
C LEU A 421 -11.11 52.18 8.13
N LEU A 422 -11.61 51.62 7.02
CA LEU A 422 -10.97 51.66 5.70
C LEU A 422 -11.75 52.48 4.65
N GLY A 423 -12.62 53.39 5.10
CA GLY A 423 -13.35 54.31 4.24
C GLY A 423 -12.75 55.70 4.23
N SER A 424 -11.68 55.93 3.47
CA SER A 424 -11.38 57.19 2.75
C SER A 424 -9.92 57.26 2.31
N GLY A 425 -9.69 56.95 1.05
CA GLY A 425 -8.39 57.15 0.40
C GLY A 425 -8.29 56.20 -0.78
N LYS A 426 -8.07 56.76 -1.98
CA LYS A 426 -7.95 56.01 -3.24
C LYS A 426 -7.02 54.81 -3.06
N GLN A 427 -7.59 53.61 -2.98
CA GLN A 427 -6.84 52.37 -2.88
C GLN A 427 -6.67 51.74 -4.25
N ASN A 428 -5.47 51.20 -4.45
CA ASN A 428 -5.02 50.40 -5.57
C ASN A 428 -5.89 49.14 -5.68
N GLU A 429 -6.41 48.80 -6.86
CA GLU A 429 -7.31 47.65 -7.06
C GLU A 429 -6.74 46.33 -6.52
N GLU A 430 -5.42 46.17 -6.55
CA GLU A 430 -4.70 44.98 -6.07
C GLU A 430 -4.87 44.71 -4.56
N LEU A 431 -4.98 45.76 -3.73
CA LEU A 431 -5.18 45.60 -2.28
C LEU A 431 -6.60 45.13 -1.96
N LYS A 432 -7.57 45.51 -2.81
CA LYS A 432 -8.95 45.05 -2.69
C LYS A 432 -9.06 43.57 -3.05
N THR A 433 -8.36 43.14 -4.11
CA THR A 433 -8.33 41.73 -4.52
C THR A 433 -7.71 40.84 -3.45
N MET A 434 -6.65 41.30 -2.79
CA MET A 434 -5.98 40.56 -1.73
C MET A 434 -6.83 40.47 -0.46
N ALA A 435 -7.56 41.53 -0.10
CA ALA A 435 -8.49 41.50 1.02
C ALA A 435 -9.69 40.57 0.78
N ASP A 436 -10.23 40.56 -0.45
CA ASP A 436 -11.32 39.65 -0.84
C ASP A 436 -10.86 38.19 -0.87
N TRP A 437 -9.61 37.92 -1.26
CA TRP A 437 -9.02 36.58 -1.23
C TRP A 437 -8.87 36.04 0.21
N ILE A 438 -8.34 36.86 1.13
CA ILE A 438 -8.16 36.49 2.54
C ILE A 438 -9.52 36.21 3.20
N ARG A 439 -10.53 37.04 2.91
CA ARG A 439 -11.90 36.89 3.42
C ARG A 439 -12.56 35.59 2.95
N ASN A 440 -12.40 35.23 1.67
CA ASN A 440 -12.94 33.99 1.14
C ASN A 440 -12.22 32.75 1.69
N PHE A 441 -10.90 32.85 1.90
CA PHE A 441 -10.10 31.78 2.50
C PHE A 441 -10.53 31.50 3.96
N THR A 442 -10.76 32.54 4.75
CA THR A 442 -11.17 32.38 6.17
C THR A 442 -12.60 31.86 6.33
N MET A 443 -13.53 32.19 5.42
CA MET A 443 -14.88 31.61 5.46
C MET A 443 -14.90 30.12 5.10
N TYR A 444 -14.05 29.68 4.17
CA TYR A 444 -13.95 28.26 3.81
C TYR A 444 -13.35 27.41 4.93
N SER A 445 -12.30 27.89 5.60
CA SER A 445 -11.69 27.15 6.72
C SER A 445 -12.57 27.07 7.97
N MET A 446 -13.50 28.00 8.17
CA MET A 446 -14.45 27.95 9.29
C MET A 446 -15.63 27.01 9.02
N ALA A 447 -16.03 26.84 7.76
CA ALA A 447 -17.12 25.93 7.39
C ALA A 447 -16.73 24.46 7.58
N GLU A 448 -15.46 24.10 7.38
CA GLU A 448 -14.94 22.74 7.61
C GLU A 448 -14.70 22.41 9.09
N LEU A 449 -14.67 23.40 9.99
CA LEU A 449 -14.53 23.17 11.43
C LEU A 449 -15.88 22.99 12.15
N CYS A 450 -17.00 23.08 11.43
CA CYS A 450 -18.36 22.97 11.99
C CYS A 450 -19.21 21.85 11.34
N THR A 451 -18.57 20.90 10.65
CA THR A 451 -19.16 19.62 10.20
C THR A 451 -18.22 18.50 10.62
#